data_AF-A0AAV9E0S4-F1
#
_entry.id   AF-A0AAV9E0S4-F1
#
_cell.length_a   1.000
_cell.length_b   1.000
_cell.length_c   1.000
_cell.angle_alpha   90.00
_cell.angle_beta   90.00
_cell.angle_gamma   90.00
#
_symmetry.space_group_name_H-M   'P 1'
#
loop_
_entity.id
_entity.type
_entity.pdbx_description
1 polymer ?
#
loop_
_entity_poly.entity_id
_entity_poly.type
_entity_poly.pdbx_seq_one_letter_code
_entity_poly.pdbx_strand_id
1 'polypeptide(L)'
;MEGPVRAEPGQEEPPLDLRWGGPPPQDEPIRPLAESQNKLDYMLALTVESFLERRPQTLVFKSGMAKSIHHALVLIRQRHIKGCTDS
;
A
#
# COMPACT_ATOMS: atom_id res chain seq x y z
N MET A 1 43.53 -40.80 51.55
CA MET A 1 43.93 -39.78 50.56
C MET A 1 42.79 -39.68 49.56
N GLU A 2 42.10 -38.54 49.60
CA GLU A 2 41.16 -37.96 48.60
C GLU A 2 40.06 -38.89 48.03
N GLY A 3 38.75 -38.65 48.17
CA GLY A 3 37.97 -37.52 48.69
C GLY A 3 36.45 -37.82 48.53
N PRO A 4 35.56 -37.00 49.09
CA PRO A 4 34.11 -37.24 49.06
C PRO A 4 33.51 -36.92 47.68
N VAL A 5 32.47 -37.68 47.30
CA VAL A 5 31.68 -37.45 46.09
C VAL A 5 31.10 -36.04 46.11
N ARG A 6 31.72 -35.15 45.33
CA ARG A 6 31.30 -33.77 45.18
C ARG A 6 30.08 -33.75 44.25
N ALA A 7 28.89 -33.68 44.83
CA ALA A 7 27.72 -33.19 44.12
C ALA A 7 27.95 -31.70 43.85
N GLU A 8 28.34 -31.35 42.62
CA GLU A 8 28.32 -29.95 42.19
C GLU A 8 26.90 -29.60 41.72
N PRO A 9 26.25 -28.64 42.38
CA PRO A 9 24.92 -28.15 42.05
C PRO A 9 25.01 -27.10 40.94
N GLY A 10 23.95 -26.99 40.14
CA GLY A 10 23.70 -25.78 39.35
C GLY A 10 24.40 -25.71 37.99
N GLN A 11 24.10 -26.67 37.11
CA GLN A 11 23.90 -26.27 35.71
C GLN A 11 22.53 -25.56 35.65
N GLU A 12 22.48 -24.30 36.08
CA GLU A 12 21.41 -23.41 35.65
C GLU A 12 21.66 -23.14 34.17
N GLU A 13 21.01 -23.94 33.33
CA GLU A 13 20.80 -23.60 31.93
C GLU A 13 20.26 -22.17 31.90
N PRO A 14 20.90 -21.24 31.16
CA PRO A 14 20.38 -19.88 31.06
C PRO A 14 18.96 -19.97 30.48
N PRO A 15 18.00 -19.21 31.00
CA PRO A 15 16.63 -19.32 30.55
C PRO A 15 16.56 -19.06 29.03
N LEU A 16 15.67 -19.82 28.38
CA LEU A 16 15.56 -19.89 26.91
C LEU A 16 15.18 -18.54 26.26
N ASP A 17 14.84 -17.53 27.07
CA ASP A 17 14.53 -16.16 26.71
C ASP A 17 15.76 -15.34 26.29
N LEU A 18 16.97 -15.75 26.66
CA LEU A 18 18.20 -15.05 26.25
C LEU A 18 18.74 -15.48 24.87
N ARG A 19 18.26 -16.59 24.30
CA ARG A 19 18.79 -17.15 23.04
C ARG A 19 18.16 -16.55 21.79
N TRP A 20 16.92 -16.06 21.87
CA TRP A 20 16.23 -15.46 20.73
C TRP A 20 15.34 -14.31 21.18
N GLY A 21 15.89 -13.09 21.15
CA GLY A 21 15.13 -11.83 21.11
C GLY A 21 13.98 -11.73 22.12
N GLY A 22 14.26 -11.17 23.30
CA GLY A 22 13.23 -10.78 24.25
C GLY A 22 12.11 -9.94 23.61
N PRO A 23 10.94 -9.85 24.26
CA PRO A 23 9.79 -9.13 23.72
C PRO A 23 10.19 -7.70 23.35
N PRO A 24 9.76 -7.19 22.19
CA PRO A 24 10.09 -5.83 21.78
C PRO A 24 9.64 -4.85 22.87
N PRO A 25 10.46 -3.85 23.22
CA PRO A 25 10.10 -2.84 24.21
C PRO A 25 8.77 -2.19 23.84
N GLN A 26 7.82 -2.18 24.77
CA GLN A 26 6.43 -1.75 24.53
C GLN A 26 6.28 -0.25 24.21
N ASP A 27 7.38 0.50 24.28
CA ASP A 27 7.42 1.95 24.03
C ASP A 27 7.97 2.32 22.64
N GLU A 28 8.27 1.35 21.77
CA GLU A 28 8.56 1.71 20.37
C GLU A 28 7.25 2.01 19.63
N PRO A 29 7.01 3.26 19.20
CA PRO A 29 5.90 3.54 18.32
C PRO A 29 6.10 2.72 17.05
N ILE A 30 5.12 1.89 16.71
CA ILE A 30 5.05 1.21 15.42
C ILE A 30 5.13 2.32 14.37
N ARG A 31 6.31 2.52 13.78
CA ARG A 31 6.49 3.40 12.63
C ARG A 31 5.70 2.73 11.52
N PRO A 32 4.57 3.28 11.05
CA PRO A 32 3.83 2.66 9.96
C PRO A 32 4.78 2.60 8.77
N LEU A 33 4.95 1.38 8.25
CA LEU A 33 5.86 1.09 7.15
C LEU A 33 5.61 2.05 5.98
N ALA A 34 6.72 2.62 5.51
CA ALA A 34 6.81 3.58 4.43
C ALA A 34 6.03 3.18 3.15
N GLU A 35 5.48 4.21 2.51
CA GLU A 35 5.16 4.38 1.08
C GLU A 35 4.08 3.50 0.41
N SER A 36 3.65 2.38 0.99
CA SER A 36 2.60 1.54 0.35
C SER A 36 1.17 1.90 0.74
N GLN A 37 0.95 2.60 1.86
CA GLN A 37 -0.40 2.96 2.34
C GLN A 37 -1.09 4.05 1.51
N ASN A 38 -0.34 4.80 0.70
CA ASN A 38 -0.89 5.90 -0.11
C ASN A 38 -1.91 5.42 -1.16
N LYS A 39 -1.85 4.14 -1.58
CA LYS A 39 -2.85 3.58 -2.51
C LYS A 39 -4.20 3.34 -1.85
N LEU A 40 -4.21 2.85 -0.61
CA LEU A 40 -5.44 2.54 0.10
C LEU A 40 -6.16 3.83 0.47
N ASP A 41 -5.44 4.82 1.01
CA ASP A 41 -5.99 6.12 1.37
C ASP A 41 -6.51 6.86 0.13
N TYR A 42 -5.80 6.77 -0.99
CA TYR A 42 -6.26 7.31 -2.28
C TYR A 42 -7.54 6.62 -2.78
N MET A 43 -7.64 5.29 -2.65
CA MET A 43 -8.85 4.55 -3.03
C MET A 43 -10.04 4.89 -2.13
N LEU A 44 -9.80 5.06 -0.81
CA LEU A 44 -10.82 5.43 0.16
C LEU A 44 -11.31 6.88 -0.04
N ALA A 45 -10.47 7.76 -0.56
CA ALA A 45 -10.80 9.16 -0.87
C ALA A 45 -11.43 9.38 -2.26
N LEU A 46 -11.70 8.33 -3.05
CA LEU A 46 -12.28 8.46 -4.39
C LEU A 46 -13.71 9.01 -4.34
N THR A 47 -13.92 10.20 -4.91
CA THR A 47 -15.26 10.79 -5.11
C THR A 47 -15.80 10.49 -6.51
N VAL A 48 -17.12 10.54 -6.68
CA VAL A 48 -17.78 10.35 -8.00
C VAL A 48 -17.26 11.35 -9.03
N GLU A 49 -16.97 12.58 -8.61
CA GLU A 49 -16.43 13.64 -9.46
C GLU A 49 -15.09 13.22 -10.07
N SER A 50 -14.18 12.65 -9.28
CA SER A 50 -12.87 12.18 -9.78
C SER A 50 -12.99 11.16 -10.92
N PHE A 51 -14.03 10.33 -10.91
CA PHE A 51 -14.33 9.40 -12.00
C PHE A 51 -14.91 10.10 -13.22
N LEU A 52 -15.80 11.07 -13.04
CA LEU A 52 -16.41 11.83 -14.13
C LEU A 52 -15.37 12.67 -14.88
N GLU A 53 -14.36 13.17 -14.19
CA GLU A 53 -13.28 13.96 -14.79
C GLU A 53 -12.34 13.16 -15.71
N ARG A 54 -12.18 11.87 -15.42
CA ARG A 54 -11.32 10.96 -16.21
C ARG A 54 -12.04 10.31 -17.39
N ARG A 55 -13.34 10.56 -17.57
CA ARG A 55 -14.07 10.01 -18.71
C ARG A 55 -13.51 10.58 -20.01
N PRO A 56 -13.29 9.74 -21.04
CA PRO A 56 -12.83 10.21 -22.35
C PRO A 56 -13.66 11.36 -22.92
N GLN A 57 -14.98 11.31 -22.73
CA GLN A 57 -15.89 12.37 -23.16
C GLN A 57 -15.59 13.72 -22.49
N THR A 58 -15.31 13.71 -21.17
CA THR A 58 -14.96 14.91 -20.40
C THR A 58 -13.57 15.42 -20.78
N LEU A 59 -12.60 14.52 -20.98
CA LEU A 59 -11.26 14.88 -21.42
C LEU A 59 -11.25 15.52 -22.80
N VAL A 60 -12.01 14.96 -23.75
CA VAL A 60 -12.16 15.49 -25.12
C VAL A 60 -12.92 16.81 -25.14
N PHE A 61 -13.87 17.00 -24.23
CA PHE A 61 -14.55 18.29 -24.07
C PHE A 61 -13.61 19.34 -23.43
N LYS A 62 -12.88 18.98 -22.37
CA LYS A 62 -11.89 19.85 -21.70
C LYS A 62 -10.73 20.22 -22.63
N SER A 63 -10.35 19.35 -23.57
CA SER A 63 -9.30 19.63 -24.57
C SER A 63 -9.75 20.54 -25.72
N GLY A 64 -11.02 20.95 -25.74
CA GLY A 64 -11.56 21.83 -26.78
C GLY A 64 -11.80 21.15 -28.14
N MET A 65 -11.63 19.83 -28.24
CA MET A 65 -11.85 19.07 -29.48
C MET A 65 -13.34 18.91 -29.80
N ALA A 66 -14.23 18.99 -28.79
CA ALA A 66 -15.66 18.85 -28.95
C ALA A 66 -16.43 20.05 -28.42
N LYS A 67 -17.47 20.45 -29.16
CA LYS A 67 -18.42 21.52 -28.79
C LYS A 67 -19.33 21.15 -27.60
N SER A 68 -19.49 19.87 -27.29
CA SER A 68 -20.29 19.36 -26.17
C SER A 68 -19.87 17.93 -25.80
N ILE A 69 -20.32 17.44 -24.64
CA ILE A 69 -20.07 16.05 -24.19
C ILE A 69 -20.64 15.03 -25.17
N HIS A 70 -21.83 15.28 -25.74
CA HIS A 70 -22.44 14.41 -26.75
C HIS A 70 -21.63 14.40 -28.05
N HIS A 71 -21.10 15.54 -28.47
CA HIS A 71 -20.23 15.62 -29.65
C HIS A 71 -18.92 14.85 -29.42
N ALA A 72 -18.34 14.92 -28.22
CA ALA A 72 -17.16 14.14 -27.86
C ALA A 72 -17.40 12.63 -28.01
N LEU A 73 -18.58 12.13 -27.59
CA LEU A 73 -18.95 10.73 -27.75
C LEU A 73 -19.00 10.29 -29.22
N VAL A 74 -19.56 11.12 -30.10
CA VAL A 74 -19.63 10.84 -31.54
C VAL A 74 -18.23 10.75 -32.14
N LEU A 75 -17.33 11.67 -31.79
CA LEU A 75 -15.95 11.68 -32.26
C LEU A 75 -15.16 10.45 -31.79
N ILE A 76 -15.36 10.01 -30.54
CA ILE A 76 -14.75 8.79 -30.01
C ILE A 76 -15.27 7.55 -30.76
N ARG A 77 -16.59 7.44 -30.96
CA ARG A 77 -17.21 6.31 -31.67
C ARG A 77 -16.76 6.21 -33.13
N GLN A 78 -16.59 7.35 -33.79
CA GLN A 78 -16.10 7.44 -35.17
C GLN A 78 -14.57 7.25 -35.28
N ARG A 79 -13.86 7.03 -34.15
CA ARG A 79 -12.39 6.89 -34.09
C ARG A 79 -11.62 8.10 -34.63
N HIS A 80 -12.21 9.30 -34.53
CA HIS A 80 -11.55 10.55 -34.93
C HIS A 80 -10.53 11.05 -33.90
N ILE A 81 -10.39 10.36 -32.76
CA ILE A 81 -9.49 10.71 -31.66
C ILE A 81 -8.53 9.54 -31.43
N LYS A 82 -7.23 9.82 -31.49
CA LYS A 82 -6.16 8.84 -31.24
C LYS A 82 -5.75 8.91 -29.76
N GLY A 83 -5.72 7.76 -29.08
CA GLY A 83 -5.33 7.65 -27.66
C GLY A 83 -6.43 7.21 -26.69
N CYS A 84 -7.64 6.87 -27.17
CA CYS A 84 -8.74 6.36 -26.34
C CYS A 84 -8.92 4.82 -26.37
N THR A 85 -8.10 4.09 -27.14
CA THR A 85 -8.20 2.64 -27.26
C THR A 85 -6.91 1.99 -26.77
N ASP A 86 -7.07 0.95 -25.96
CA ASP A 86 -6.11 -0.09 -25.58
C ASP A 86 -5.58 0.00 -24.13
N SER A 87 -6.48 -0.22 -23.17
CA SER A 87 -6.24 -0.84 -21.85
C SER A 87 -7.52 -1.47 -21.32
#